data_AF-A0A8A7KE67-F1
#
_entry.id   AF-A0A8A7KE67-F1
#
_cell.length_a   1.000
_cell.length_b   1.000
_cell.length_c   1.000
_cell.angle_alpha   90.00
_cell.angle_beta   90.00
_cell.angle_gamma   90.00
#
_symmetry.space_group_name_H-M   'P 1'
#
loop_
_entity.id
_entity.type
_entity.pdbx_description
1 polymer ?
#
loop_
_entity_poly.entity_id
_entity_poly.type
_entity_poly.pdbx_seq_one_letter_code
_entity_poly.pdbx_strand_id
1 'polypeptide(L)'
;MRLADDSAEDKLSDEVIAKRGSILYGGCEEAYQELLKNNADIHHYDRSKAKELCKYINNYGKIVLEGHSTDYQSSKSLREMVEDGIAILKVGPALTFALREGLFTLSMIEKELISPENRADFMETLEKVMRHSPENWKKHYSGSQKELKLQRKFSFSDRCRYYFAKPEVIDAINKLFENLQSVDIPLGMLRRFMPMQYIKVRNGKLALNPKELVLDSVVELIESYNYATKHNYMVAEILLTRQVVF
;
A
#
# COMPACT_ATOMS: atom_id res chain seq x y z
N MET A 1 14.14 -7.72 -25.32
CA MET A 1 14.10 -6.26 -25.57
C MET A 1 14.42 -6.02 -27.03
N ARG A 2 13.38 -5.74 -27.83
CA ARG A 2 13.53 -5.31 -29.22
C ARG A 2 13.59 -3.78 -29.23
N LEU A 3 14.57 -3.22 -29.91
CA LEU A 3 14.80 -1.78 -30.07
C LEU A 3 14.28 -1.33 -31.45
N ALA A 4 14.16 -0.02 -31.66
CA ALA A 4 13.58 0.56 -32.87
C ALA A 4 14.37 0.23 -34.15
N ASP A 5 15.65 -0.08 -34.03
CA ASP A 5 16.57 -0.43 -35.11
C ASP A 5 16.67 -1.95 -35.36
N ASP A 6 15.98 -2.77 -34.57
CA ASP A 6 15.91 -4.20 -34.84
C ASP A 6 14.93 -4.52 -35.97
N SER A 7 15.25 -5.56 -36.76
CA SER A 7 14.28 -6.19 -37.67
C SER A 7 13.00 -6.50 -36.90
N ALA A 8 11.83 -6.27 -37.50
CA ALA A 8 10.53 -6.61 -36.91
C ALA A 8 10.13 -8.09 -37.13
N GLU A 9 10.78 -8.75 -38.10
CA GLU A 9 10.42 -10.10 -38.53
C GLU A 9 11.32 -11.17 -37.89
N ASP A 10 12.59 -10.83 -37.65
CA ASP A 10 13.56 -11.80 -37.16
C ASP A 10 13.49 -11.97 -35.64
N LYS A 11 13.76 -13.18 -35.14
CA LYS A 11 13.98 -13.39 -33.71
C LYS A 11 15.36 -12.85 -33.33
N LEU A 12 15.43 -12.05 -32.27
CA LEU A 12 16.72 -11.64 -31.69
C LEU A 12 17.49 -12.86 -31.20
N SER A 13 18.81 -12.87 -31.41
CA SER A 13 19.67 -13.91 -30.86
C SER A 13 19.74 -13.80 -29.32
N ASP A 14 19.98 -14.95 -28.68
CA ASP A 14 20.13 -15.01 -27.22
C ASP A 14 21.30 -14.11 -26.74
N GLU A 15 22.36 -13.99 -27.54
CA GLU A 15 23.50 -13.11 -27.26
C GLU A 15 23.09 -11.62 -27.22
N VAL A 16 22.28 -11.16 -28.19
CA VAL A 16 21.78 -9.78 -28.23
C VAL A 16 20.87 -9.50 -27.03
N ILE A 17 19.98 -10.45 -26.71
CA ILE A 17 19.08 -10.33 -25.55
C ILE A 17 19.89 -10.27 -24.25
N ALA A 18 20.87 -11.15 -24.07
CA ALA A 18 21.71 -11.21 -22.89
C ALA A 18 22.55 -9.94 -22.71
N LYS A 19 23.18 -9.45 -23.80
CA LYS A 19 23.97 -8.21 -23.78
C LYS A 19 23.13 -6.99 -23.40
N ARG A 20 21.91 -6.87 -23.94
CA ARG A 20 21.00 -5.77 -23.56
C ARG A 20 20.50 -5.91 -22.13
N GLY A 21 20.23 -7.14 -21.69
CA GLY A 21 19.87 -7.45 -20.32
C GLY A 21 20.96 -7.04 -19.32
N SER A 22 22.24 -7.28 -19.63
CA SER A 22 23.34 -6.90 -18.74
C SER A 22 23.54 -5.38 -18.63
N ILE A 23 23.32 -4.63 -19.72
CA ILE A 23 23.34 -3.16 -19.69
C ILE A 23 22.22 -2.62 -18.81
N LEU A 24 20.99 -3.12 -19.00
CA LEU A 24 19.85 -2.73 -18.17
C LEU A 24 20.11 -3.07 -16.69
N TYR A 25 20.62 -4.27 -16.41
CA TYR A 25 20.98 -4.69 -15.07
C TYR A 25 22.02 -3.76 -14.44
N GLY A 26 23.07 -3.36 -15.18
CA GLY A 26 24.07 -2.42 -14.70
C GLY A 26 23.46 -1.09 -14.26
N GLY A 27 22.60 -0.50 -15.09
CA GLY A 27 21.90 0.75 -14.73
C GLY A 27 20.96 0.59 -13.53
N CYS A 28 20.25 -0.54 -13.42
CA CYS A 28 19.41 -0.84 -12.27
C CYS A 28 20.22 -1.01 -10.98
N GLU A 29 21.37 -1.67 -11.05
CA GLU A 29 22.25 -1.89 -9.89
C GLU A 29 22.86 -0.56 -9.42
N GLU A 30 23.32 0.30 -10.33
CA GLU A 30 23.83 1.63 -9.98
C GLU A 30 22.76 2.47 -9.27
N ALA A 31 21.54 2.51 -9.83
CA ALA A 31 20.42 3.21 -9.21
C ALA A 31 20.06 2.62 -7.83
N TYR A 32 20.12 1.30 -7.68
CA TYR A 32 19.85 0.62 -6.40
C TYR A 32 20.93 0.94 -5.35
N GLN A 33 22.21 0.96 -5.73
CA GLN A 33 23.29 1.35 -4.82
C GLN A 33 23.20 2.82 -4.41
N GLU A 34 22.72 3.72 -5.29
CA GLU A 34 22.40 5.09 -4.91
C GLU A 34 21.23 5.13 -3.92
N LEU A 35 20.18 4.34 -4.17
CA LEU A 35 19.02 4.22 -3.29
C LEU A 35 19.42 3.79 -1.87
N LEU A 36 20.30 2.80 -1.74
CA LEU A 36 20.78 2.29 -0.45
C LEU A 36 21.53 3.33 0.39
N LYS A 37 22.03 4.41 -0.22
CA LYS A 37 22.65 5.52 0.54
C LYS A 37 21.62 6.36 1.28
N ASN A 38 20.34 6.25 0.91
CA ASN A 38 19.24 6.99 1.51
C ASN A 38 18.37 6.04 2.36
N ASN A 39 18.38 6.22 3.68
CA ASN A 39 17.64 5.40 4.64
C ASN A 39 16.14 5.81 4.76
N ALA A 40 15.54 6.33 3.70
CA ALA A 40 14.13 6.71 3.72
C ALA A 40 13.23 5.48 3.58
N ASP A 41 12.20 5.37 4.42
CA ASP A 41 11.19 4.31 4.31
C ASP A 41 10.33 4.45 3.04
N ILE A 42 10.18 5.69 2.54
CA ILE A 42 9.44 6.03 1.32
C ILE A 42 10.31 6.97 0.49
N HIS A 43 10.58 6.59 -0.76
CA HIS A 43 11.25 7.45 -1.73
C HIS A 43 10.20 8.18 -2.56
N HIS A 44 10.02 9.47 -2.31
CA HIS A 44 9.04 10.27 -3.04
C HIS A 44 9.42 10.42 -4.51
N TYR A 45 8.41 10.41 -5.37
CA TYR A 45 8.59 10.71 -6.79
C TYR A 45 9.19 12.10 -7.00
N ASP A 46 10.20 12.19 -7.86
CA ASP A 46 10.86 13.42 -8.25
C ASP A 46 10.78 13.59 -9.77
N ARG A 47 9.92 14.50 -10.21
CA ARG A 47 9.72 14.79 -11.64
C ARG A 47 11.00 15.22 -12.34
N SER A 48 11.89 15.93 -11.64
CA SER A 48 13.14 16.43 -12.22
C SER A 48 14.06 15.27 -12.59
N LYS A 49 14.13 14.26 -11.72
CA LYS A 49 14.91 13.03 -11.97
C LYS A 49 14.28 12.14 -13.04
N ALA A 50 12.94 12.07 -13.10
CA ALA A 50 12.23 11.23 -14.06
C ALA A 50 12.11 11.85 -15.48
N LYS A 51 12.40 13.15 -15.62
CA LYS A 51 12.15 13.95 -16.83
C LYS A 51 12.72 13.35 -18.11
N GLU A 52 13.96 12.87 -18.08
CA GLU A 52 14.62 12.35 -19.29
C GLU A 52 13.95 11.07 -19.79
N LEU A 53 13.68 10.12 -18.89
CA LEU A 53 12.97 8.88 -19.19
C LEU A 53 11.56 9.16 -19.73
N CYS A 54 10.81 10.03 -19.04
CA CYS A 54 9.45 10.40 -19.40
C CYS A 54 9.38 11.17 -20.73
N LYS A 55 10.41 11.96 -21.07
CA LYS A 55 10.50 12.59 -22.39
C LYS A 55 10.85 11.58 -23.48
N TYR A 56 11.73 10.62 -23.19
CA TYR A 56 12.19 9.63 -24.16
C TYR A 56 11.06 8.71 -24.63
N ILE A 57 10.15 8.28 -23.73
CA ILE A 57 9.06 7.37 -24.08
C ILE A 57 8.09 7.97 -25.12
N ASN A 58 7.94 9.30 -25.15
CA ASN A 58 7.09 10.00 -26.12
C ASN A 58 7.51 9.76 -27.59
N ASN A 59 8.77 9.37 -27.82
CA ASN A 59 9.25 9.01 -29.16
C ASN A 59 8.63 7.71 -29.70
N TYR A 60 7.98 6.91 -28.83
CA TYR A 60 7.41 5.60 -29.18
C TYR A 60 5.89 5.61 -29.37
N GLY A 61 5.25 6.80 -29.37
CA GLY A 61 3.89 7.10 -29.87
C GLY A 61 2.69 6.44 -29.15
N LYS A 62 2.74 5.14 -28.88
CA LYS A 62 1.66 4.34 -28.27
C LYS A 62 2.11 3.56 -27.04
N ILE A 63 3.25 3.93 -26.44
CA ILE A 63 3.79 3.29 -25.24
C ILE A 63 3.64 4.25 -24.06
N VAL A 64 3.19 3.72 -22.93
CA VAL A 64 3.17 4.40 -21.63
C VAL A 64 4.04 3.63 -20.65
N LEU A 65 4.51 4.30 -19.60
CA LEU A 65 5.26 3.66 -18.53
C LEU A 65 4.32 3.03 -17.49
N GLU A 66 4.73 1.90 -16.93
CA GLU A 66 4.10 1.26 -15.79
C GLU A 66 4.97 1.47 -14.54
N GLY A 67 4.42 2.15 -13.53
CA GLY A 67 5.05 2.36 -12.25
C GLY A 67 4.77 1.19 -11.31
N HIS A 68 5.81 0.48 -10.89
CA HIS A 68 5.75 -0.50 -9.81
C HIS A 68 6.05 0.15 -8.46
N SER A 69 5.52 -0.42 -7.38
CA SER A 69 5.77 0.06 -6.01
C SER A 69 5.39 1.54 -5.82
N THR A 70 4.28 1.96 -6.41
CA THR A 70 3.76 3.34 -6.26
C THR A 70 3.07 3.56 -4.91
N ASP A 71 3.01 2.51 -4.10
CA ASP A 71 2.48 2.50 -2.74
C ASP A 71 3.01 3.67 -1.89
N TYR A 72 2.15 4.24 -1.06
CA TYR A 72 2.45 5.29 -0.08
C TYR A 72 2.92 6.65 -0.63
N GLN A 73 2.93 6.83 -1.95
CA GLN A 73 3.15 8.15 -2.56
C GLN A 73 1.99 9.10 -2.23
N SER A 74 2.29 10.40 -2.15
CA SER A 74 1.24 11.41 -1.98
C SER A 74 0.30 11.43 -3.19
N SER A 75 -0.96 11.84 -2.98
CA SER A 75 -1.93 12.00 -4.07
C SER A 75 -1.39 12.91 -5.18
N LYS A 76 -0.64 13.95 -4.81
CA LYS A 76 0.06 14.83 -5.77
C LYS A 76 1.10 14.04 -6.57
N SER A 77 2.04 13.36 -5.91
CA SER A 77 3.09 12.58 -6.58
C SER A 77 2.52 11.54 -7.54
N LEU A 78 1.45 10.83 -7.16
CA LEU A 78 0.77 9.88 -8.05
C LEU A 78 0.17 10.58 -9.29
N ARG A 79 -0.43 11.77 -9.12
CA ARG A 79 -0.91 12.58 -10.26
C ARG A 79 0.24 13.02 -11.16
N GLU A 80 1.35 13.46 -10.57
CA GLU A 80 2.54 13.89 -11.31
C GLU A 80 3.12 12.75 -12.16
N MET A 81 3.17 11.52 -11.62
CA MET A 81 3.56 10.32 -12.37
C MET A 81 2.69 10.13 -13.63
N VAL A 82 1.36 10.24 -13.48
CA VAL A 82 0.43 10.09 -14.61
C VAL A 82 0.61 11.20 -15.64
N GLU A 83 0.77 12.45 -15.21
CA GLU A 83 1.04 13.59 -16.08
C GLU A 83 2.36 13.45 -16.85
N ASP A 84 3.36 12.79 -16.25
CA ASP A 84 4.66 12.52 -16.87
C ASP A 84 4.64 11.29 -17.81
N GLY A 85 3.52 10.57 -17.93
CA GLY A 85 3.38 9.42 -18.84
C GLY A 85 3.58 8.05 -18.18
N ILE A 86 3.70 8.00 -16.85
CA ILE A 86 3.58 6.76 -16.06
C ILE A 86 2.09 6.50 -15.81
N ALA A 87 1.40 6.06 -16.86
CA ALA A 87 -0.06 5.97 -16.88
C ALA A 87 -0.63 4.76 -16.14
N ILE A 88 0.17 3.71 -15.91
CA ILE A 88 -0.26 2.51 -15.17
C ILE A 88 0.43 2.53 -13.81
N LEU A 89 -0.32 2.73 -12.74
CA LEU A 89 0.19 2.79 -11.38
C LEU A 89 -0.17 1.48 -10.65
N LYS A 90 0.82 0.64 -10.35
CA LYS A 90 0.63 -0.57 -9.56
C LYS A 90 0.72 -0.28 -8.08
N VAL A 91 -0.29 -0.76 -7.35
CA VAL A 91 -0.43 -0.69 -5.90
C VAL A 91 -0.73 -2.08 -5.36
N GLY A 92 -0.20 -2.42 -4.18
CA GLY A 92 -0.40 -3.72 -3.58
C GLY A 92 -0.24 -3.67 -2.07
N PRO A 93 0.99 -3.63 -1.53
CA PRO A 93 1.25 -3.53 -0.09
C PRO A 93 0.42 -2.48 0.63
N ALA A 94 0.20 -1.30 0.06
CA ALA A 94 -0.58 -0.25 0.70
C ALA A 94 -2.05 -0.67 0.91
N LEU A 95 -2.65 -1.42 -0.03
CA LEU A 95 -4.04 -1.89 0.10
C LEU A 95 -4.19 -2.83 1.29
N THR A 96 -3.28 -3.80 1.42
CA THR A 96 -3.31 -4.76 2.54
C THR A 96 -2.81 -4.15 3.85
N PHE A 97 -1.98 -3.11 3.79
CA PHE A 97 -1.61 -2.30 4.94
C PHE A 97 -2.82 -1.55 5.49
N ALA A 98 -3.60 -0.87 4.64
CA ALA A 98 -4.83 -0.19 5.04
C ALA A 98 -5.89 -1.16 5.62
N LEU A 99 -6.01 -2.36 5.03
CA LEU A 99 -6.82 -3.44 5.60
C LEU A 99 -6.36 -3.82 7.02
N ARG A 100 -5.04 -4.01 7.20
CA ARG A 100 -4.44 -4.32 8.50
C ARG A 100 -4.67 -3.23 9.53
N GLU A 101 -4.55 -1.96 9.14
CA GLU A 101 -4.82 -0.82 10.02
C GLU A 101 -6.26 -0.84 10.51
N GLY A 102 -7.23 -1.04 9.61
CA GLY A 102 -8.63 -1.19 9.98
C GLY A 102 -8.84 -2.33 10.99
N LEU A 103 -8.30 -3.51 10.71
CA LEU A 103 -8.43 -4.68 11.59
C LEU A 103 -7.72 -4.48 12.95
N PHE A 104 -6.54 -3.87 12.99
CA PHE A 104 -5.83 -3.56 14.24
C PHE A 104 -6.64 -2.59 15.08
N THR A 105 -7.22 -1.58 14.43
CA THR A 105 -8.03 -0.55 15.08
C THR A 105 -9.30 -1.16 15.68
N LEU A 106 -9.98 -2.03 14.94
CA LEU A 106 -11.11 -2.79 15.47
C LEU A 106 -10.71 -3.71 16.63
N SER A 107 -9.56 -4.37 16.54
CA SER A 107 -9.05 -5.20 17.65
C SER A 107 -8.74 -4.37 18.90
N MET A 108 -8.38 -3.09 18.76
CA MET A 108 -8.26 -2.17 19.90
C MET A 108 -9.63 -1.80 20.47
N ILE A 109 -10.62 -1.53 19.63
CA ILE A 109 -12.02 -1.28 20.05
C ILE A 109 -12.59 -2.50 20.80
N GLU A 110 -12.37 -3.70 20.27
CA GLU A 110 -12.81 -4.97 20.87
C GLU A 110 -12.29 -5.14 22.29
N LYS A 111 -11.02 -4.77 22.54
CA LYS A 111 -10.41 -4.88 23.88
C LYS A 111 -11.06 -4.00 24.93
N GLU A 112 -11.70 -2.91 24.52
CA GLU A 112 -12.43 -2.02 25.42
C GLU A 112 -13.88 -2.48 25.66
N LEU A 113 -14.50 -3.16 24.70
CA LEU A 113 -15.93 -3.48 24.72
C LEU A 113 -16.24 -4.95 25.10
N ILE A 114 -15.31 -5.86 24.83
CA ILE A 114 -15.53 -7.31 24.98
C ILE A 114 -14.67 -7.84 26.14
N SER A 115 -15.25 -8.74 26.94
CA SER A 115 -14.54 -9.37 28.05
C SER A 115 -13.37 -10.24 27.56
N PRO A 116 -12.24 -10.33 28.30
CA PRO A 116 -11.02 -11.00 27.84
C PRO A 116 -11.22 -12.40 27.26
N GLU A 117 -12.09 -13.21 27.87
CA GLU A 117 -12.38 -14.59 27.47
C GLU A 117 -13.13 -14.72 26.13
N ASN A 118 -13.79 -13.65 25.68
CA ASN A 118 -14.61 -13.65 24.46
C ASN A 118 -13.92 -12.98 23.27
N ARG A 119 -12.78 -12.31 23.45
CA ARG A 119 -12.07 -11.58 22.38
C ARG A 119 -11.57 -12.50 21.27
N ALA A 120 -11.42 -11.93 20.09
CA ALA A 120 -10.77 -12.55 18.95
C ALA A 120 -9.25 -12.48 19.04
N ASP A 121 -8.72 -11.46 19.72
CA ASP A 121 -7.27 -11.22 19.88
C ASP A 121 -6.53 -11.29 18.53
N PHE A 122 -7.10 -10.63 17.51
CA PHE A 122 -6.61 -10.67 16.13
C PHE A 122 -5.13 -10.30 16.01
N MET A 123 -4.72 -9.21 16.67
CA MET A 123 -3.32 -8.74 16.63
C MET A 123 -2.33 -9.78 17.19
N GLU A 124 -2.71 -10.44 18.29
CA GLU A 124 -1.94 -11.49 18.93
C GLU A 124 -1.90 -12.75 18.08
N THR A 125 -3.02 -13.13 17.48
CA THR A 125 -3.13 -14.29 16.58
C THR A 125 -2.26 -14.10 15.35
N LEU A 126 -2.30 -12.94 14.70
CA LEU A 126 -1.45 -12.64 13.55
C LEU A 126 0.04 -12.70 13.92
N GLU A 127 0.44 -12.09 15.04
CA GLU A 127 1.83 -12.15 15.52
C GLU A 127 2.27 -13.59 15.81
N LYS A 128 1.39 -14.39 16.44
CA LYS A 128 1.64 -15.81 16.70
C LYS A 128 1.88 -16.55 15.39
N VAL A 129 0.97 -16.45 14.43
CA VAL A 129 1.06 -17.15 13.14
C VAL A 129 2.32 -16.74 12.38
N MET A 130 2.63 -15.43 12.31
CA MET A 130 3.85 -14.95 11.66
C MET A 130 5.12 -15.49 12.33
N ARG A 131 5.15 -15.65 13.65
CA ARG A 131 6.31 -16.23 14.35
C ARG A 131 6.48 -17.72 14.08
N HIS A 132 5.39 -18.48 13.98
CA HIS A 132 5.45 -19.93 13.71
C HIS A 132 5.86 -20.23 12.27
N SER A 133 5.49 -19.37 11.33
CA SER A 133 5.80 -19.53 9.90
C SER A 133 6.60 -18.33 9.39
N PRO A 134 7.91 -18.21 9.67
CA PRO A 134 8.67 -16.99 9.39
C PRO A 134 9.11 -16.80 7.93
N GLU A 135 8.83 -17.76 7.04
CA GLU A 135 9.35 -17.81 5.67
C GLU A 135 9.02 -16.58 4.82
N ASN A 136 7.85 -15.97 5.02
CA ASN A 136 7.40 -14.83 4.22
C ASN A 136 7.93 -13.48 4.70
N TRP A 137 8.61 -13.41 5.86
CA TRP A 137 9.17 -12.15 6.38
C TRP A 137 10.64 -12.21 6.80
N LYS A 138 11.20 -13.39 7.11
CA LYS A 138 12.56 -13.52 7.69
C LYS A 138 13.71 -12.95 6.85
N LYS A 139 13.52 -12.83 5.53
CA LYS A 139 14.51 -12.22 4.61
C LYS A 139 14.36 -10.69 4.51
N HIS A 140 13.22 -10.16 4.93
CA HIS A 140 12.88 -8.73 4.81
C HIS A 140 13.10 -7.98 6.12
N TYR A 141 12.96 -8.66 7.26
CA TYR A 141 13.11 -8.04 8.58
C TYR A 141 14.35 -8.56 9.29
N SER A 142 15.07 -7.67 9.94
CA SER A 142 16.29 -7.96 10.69
C SER A 142 16.33 -7.18 12.01
N GLY A 143 17.28 -7.50 12.89
CA GLY A 143 17.46 -6.84 14.19
C GLY A 143 17.00 -7.68 15.37
N SER A 144 16.88 -7.02 16.53
CA SER A 144 16.46 -7.60 17.80
C SER A 144 15.02 -8.13 17.76
N GLN A 145 14.65 -8.97 18.73
CA GLN A 145 13.27 -9.49 18.83
C GLN A 145 12.22 -8.39 18.97
N LYS A 146 12.58 -7.26 19.60
CA LYS A 146 11.70 -6.09 19.73
C LYS A 146 11.50 -5.40 18.37
N GLU A 147 12.58 -5.19 17.62
CA GLU A 147 12.53 -4.60 16.28
C GLU A 147 11.80 -5.49 15.29
N LEU A 148 12.02 -6.80 15.32
CA LEU A 148 11.30 -7.76 14.49
C LEU A 148 9.80 -7.75 14.79
N LYS A 149 9.40 -7.64 16.07
CA LYS A 149 7.99 -7.51 16.48
C LYS A 149 7.37 -6.22 15.94
N LEU A 150 8.10 -5.10 15.97
CA LEU A 150 7.65 -3.84 15.38
C LEU A 150 7.50 -3.96 13.86
N GLN A 151 8.48 -4.51 13.17
CA GLN A 151 8.45 -4.66 11.72
C GLN A 151 7.31 -5.57 11.25
N ARG A 152 7.04 -6.69 11.93
CA ARG A 152 5.88 -7.56 11.62
C ARG A 152 4.54 -6.85 11.75
N LYS A 153 4.45 -5.84 12.61
CA LYS A 153 3.22 -5.08 12.84
C LYS A 153 3.07 -3.84 11.96
N PHE A 154 4.17 -3.16 11.64
CA PHE A 154 4.11 -1.77 11.16
C PHE A 154 4.93 -1.49 9.90
N SER A 155 5.76 -2.44 9.43
CA SER A 155 6.59 -2.20 8.24
C SER A 155 5.73 -2.01 6.98
N PHE A 156 6.10 -1.01 6.16
CA PHE A 156 5.52 -0.75 4.84
C PHE A 156 5.74 -1.87 3.81
N SER A 157 6.72 -2.76 4.05
CA SER A 157 6.87 -3.98 3.23
C SER A 157 5.66 -4.91 3.34
N ASP A 158 4.83 -4.72 4.38
CA ASP A 158 3.56 -5.40 4.63
C ASP A 158 3.62 -6.92 4.44
N ARG A 159 4.64 -7.57 5.00
CA ARG A 159 4.83 -9.02 4.85
C ARG A 159 3.74 -9.82 5.55
N CYS A 160 2.95 -9.20 6.42
CA CYS A 160 1.81 -9.84 7.07
C CYS A 160 0.70 -10.26 6.09
N ARG A 161 0.60 -9.65 4.89
CA ARG A 161 -0.43 -9.99 3.89
C ARG A 161 -0.45 -11.45 3.46
N TYR A 162 0.71 -12.12 3.50
CA TYR A 162 0.83 -13.55 3.16
C TYR A 162 0.20 -14.48 4.20
N TYR A 163 -0.23 -13.93 5.34
CA TYR A 163 -0.81 -14.67 6.45
C TYR A 163 -2.32 -14.47 6.59
N PHE A 164 -2.93 -13.48 5.91
CA PHE A 164 -4.38 -13.25 6.00
C PHE A 164 -5.24 -14.41 5.48
N ALA A 165 -4.70 -15.23 4.59
CA ALA A 165 -5.38 -16.43 4.09
C ALA A 165 -5.19 -17.67 4.98
N LYS A 166 -4.46 -17.56 6.11
CA LYS A 166 -4.29 -18.68 7.04
C LYS A 166 -5.59 -18.88 7.84
N PRO A 167 -6.06 -20.12 8.02
CA PRO A 167 -7.32 -20.40 8.72
C PRO A 167 -7.43 -19.70 10.07
N GLU A 168 -6.37 -19.74 10.88
CA GLU A 168 -6.35 -19.15 12.22
C GLU A 168 -6.52 -17.62 12.19
N VAL A 169 -6.02 -16.97 11.13
CA VAL A 169 -6.15 -15.52 10.94
C VAL A 169 -7.54 -15.17 10.42
N ILE A 170 -8.09 -15.97 9.50
CA ILE A 170 -9.46 -15.83 9.01
C ILE A 170 -10.46 -15.98 10.16
N ASP A 171 -10.30 -17.00 10.99
CA ASP A 171 -11.17 -17.26 12.14
C ASP A 171 -11.12 -16.11 13.15
N ALA A 172 -9.93 -15.56 13.42
CA ALA A 172 -9.78 -14.38 14.28
C ALA A 172 -10.44 -13.13 13.67
N ILE A 173 -10.37 -12.92 12.35
CA ILE A 173 -11.06 -11.80 11.68
C ILE A 173 -12.58 -11.97 11.79
N ASN A 174 -13.10 -13.17 11.52
CA ASN A 174 -14.54 -13.45 11.60
C ASN A 174 -15.06 -13.25 13.02
N LYS A 175 -14.37 -13.80 14.03
CA LYS A 175 -14.72 -13.61 15.44
C LYS A 175 -14.67 -12.14 15.85
N LEU A 176 -13.69 -11.38 15.38
CA LEU A 176 -13.59 -9.94 15.64
C LEU A 176 -14.81 -9.19 15.10
N PHE A 177 -15.24 -9.52 13.88
CA PHE A 177 -16.44 -8.92 13.29
C PHE A 177 -17.71 -9.33 14.01
N GLU A 178 -17.89 -10.61 14.34
CA GLU A 178 -19.04 -11.10 15.09
C GLU A 178 -19.16 -10.43 16.46
N ASN A 179 -18.07 -10.38 17.21
CA ASN A 179 -18.01 -9.71 18.52
C ASN A 179 -18.45 -8.25 18.43
N LEU A 180 -17.89 -7.50 17.47
CA LEU A 180 -18.19 -6.08 17.32
C LEU A 180 -19.56 -5.80 16.66
N GLN A 181 -20.19 -6.78 16.03
CA GLN A 181 -21.59 -6.69 15.60
C GLN A 181 -22.57 -6.96 16.75
N SER A 182 -22.14 -7.65 17.80
CA SER A 182 -22.97 -7.99 18.97
C SER A 182 -23.08 -6.88 20.02
N VAL A 183 -22.33 -5.79 19.85
CA VAL A 183 -22.27 -4.66 20.79
C VAL A 183 -22.40 -3.33 20.05
N ASP A 184 -22.93 -2.32 20.73
CA ASP A 184 -22.96 -0.97 20.20
C ASP A 184 -21.58 -0.32 20.34
N ILE A 185 -20.97 0.09 19.22
CA ILE A 185 -19.73 0.87 19.23
C ILE A 185 -20.08 2.35 19.47
N PRO A 186 -19.67 2.98 20.59
CA PRO A 186 -19.97 4.38 20.84
C PRO A 186 -19.32 5.28 19.78
N LEU A 187 -20.06 6.27 19.26
CA LEU A 187 -19.54 7.17 18.21
C LEU A 187 -18.29 7.96 18.63
N GLY A 188 -18.14 8.28 19.93
CA GLY A 188 -16.93 8.90 20.46
C GLY A 188 -15.70 8.00 20.36
N MET A 189 -15.88 6.69 20.55
CA MET A 189 -14.84 5.68 20.37
C MET A 189 -14.49 5.56 18.88
N LEU A 190 -15.49 5.49 18.01
CA LEU A 190 -15.26 5.49 16.55
C LEU A 190 -14.51 6.75 16.10
N ARG A 191 -14.87 7.95 16.59
CA ARG A 191 -14.13 9.19 16.29
C ARG A 191 -12.68 9.12 16.75
N ARG A 192 -12.40 8.52 17.91
CA ARG A 192 -11.05 8.41 18.46
C ARG A 192 -10.17 7.49 17.61
N PHE A 193 -10.72 6.37 17.17
CA PHE A 193 -9.97 5.28 16.55
C PHE A 193 -10.01 5.29 15.01
N MET A 194 -11.16 5.62 14.42
CA MET A 194 -11.38 5.65 12.98
C MET A 194 -12.00 7.00 12.56
N PRO A 195 -11.28 8.13 12.71
CA PRO A 195 -11.82 9.47 12.52
C PRO A 195 -12.39 9.72 11.11
N MET A 196 -11.79 9.13 10.07
CA MET A 196 -12.25 9.26 8.69
C MET A 196 -13.58 8.54 8.48
N GLN A 197 -13.68 7.30 8.95
CA GLN A 197 -14.91 6.50 8.89
C GLN A 197 -16.01 7.13 9.74
N TYR A 198 -15.68 7.68 10.91
CA TYR A 198 -16.63 8.38 11.77
C TYR A 198 -17.38 9.49 11.01
N ILE A 199 -16.68 10.29 10.20
CA ILE A 199 -17.32 11.38 9.44
C ILE A 199 -18.40 10.81 8.52
N LYS A 200 -18.11 9.69 7.84
CA LYS A 200 -19.03 9.01 6.93
C LYS A 200 -20.20 8.37 7.67
N VAL A 201 -19.95 7.69 8.79
CA VAL A 201 -20.99 7.08 9.64
C VAL A 201 -21.93 8.16 10.19
N ARG A 202 -21.38 9.22 10.78
CA ARG A 202 -22.17 10.35 11.31
C ARG A 202 -23.08 10.97 10.25
N ASN A 203 -22.61 11.02 9.00
CA ASN A 203 -23.36 11.60 7.89
C ASN A 203 -24.26 10.58 7.15
N GLY A 204 -24.39 9.34 7.64
CA GLY A 204 -25.21 8.28 7.03
C GLY A 204 -24.68 7.78 5.67
N LYS A 205 -23.39 7.95 5.39
CA LYS A 205 -22.72 7.52 4.15
C LYS A 205 -21.98 6.20 4.26
N LEU A 206 -21.80 5.70 5.48
CA LEU A 206 -21.19 4.41 5.78
C LEU A 206 -21.96 3.77 6.93
N ALA A 207 -22.23 2.47 6.84
CA ALA A 207 -22.86 1.74 7.92
C ALA A 207 -21.87 1.59 9.10
N LEU A 208 -22.38 1.65 10.33
CA LEU A 208 -21.60 1.29 11.52
C LEU A 208 -21.49 -0.24 11.63
N ASN A 209 -20.86 -0.86 10.63
CA ASN A 209 -20.62 -2.29 10.56
C ASN A 209 -19.09 -2.54 10.52
N PRO A 210 -18.54 -3.41 11.39
CA PRO A 210 -17.09 -3.66 11.46
C PRO A 210 -16.42 -3.97 10.12
N LYS A 211 -17.05 -4.80 9.29
CA LYS A 211 -16.53 -5.16 7.98
C LYS A 211 -16.52 -3.96 7.02
N GLU A 212 -17.61 -3.20 6.99
CA GLU A 212 -17.73 -1.99 6.16
C GLU A 212 -16.71 -0.92 6.56
N LEU A 213 -16.46 -0.74 7.87
CA LEU A 213 -15.44 0.19 8.38
C LEU A 213 -14.02 -0.16 7.88
N VAL A 214 -13.69 -1.45 7.88
CA VAL A 214 -12.39 -1.95 7.42
C VAL A 214 -12.25 -1.83 5.91
N LEU A 215 -13.28 -2.18 5.15
CA LEU A 215 -13.28 -2.00 3.70
C LEU A 215 -13.16 -0.52 3.33
N ASP A 216 -13.81 0.37 4.08
CA ASP A 216 -13.72 1.81 3.87
C ASP A 216 -12.29 2.34 4.11
N SER A 217 -11.52 1.74 5.02
CA SER A 217 -10.10 2.09 5.19
C SER A 217 -9.28 1.81 3.93
N VAL A 218 -9.62 0.74 3.19
CA VAL A 218 -9.00 0.44 1.88
C VAL A 218 -9.48 1.41 0.81
N VAL A 219 -10.78 1.78 0.82
CA VAL A 219 -11.34 2.78 -0.10
C VAL A 219 -10.63 4.12 0.05
N GLU A 220 -10.40 4.58 1.28
CA GLU A 220 -9.71 5.85 1.54
C GLU A 220 -8.31 5.92 0.88
N LEU A 221 -7.58 4.81 0.84
CA LEU A 221 -6.31 4.74 0.11
C LEU A 221 -6.51 4.82 -1.41
N ILE A 222 -7.53 4.12 -1.94
CA ILE A 222 -7.85 4.10 -3.38
C ILE A 222 -8.20 5.51 -3.88
N GLU A 223 -8.73 6.37 -3.03
CA GLU A 223 -9.05 7.76 -3.37
C GLU A 223 -7.84 8.53 -3.93
N SER A 224 -6.62 8.30 -3.41
CA SER A 224 -5.40 8.91 -3.95
C SER A 224 -5.08 8.47 -5.38
N TYR A 225 -5.36 7.21 -5.71
CA TYR A 225 -5.19 6.68 -7.08
C TYR A 225 -6.31 7.13 -8.01
N ASN A 226 -7.54 7.24 -7.52
CA ASN A 226 -8.64 7.88 -8.24
C ASN A 226 -8.28 9.34 -8.55
N TYR A 227 -7.76 10.07 -7.57
CA TYR A 227 -7.25 11.42 -7.75
C TYR A 227 -6.09 11.49 -8.73
N ALA A 228 -5.28 10.45 -8.90
CA ALA A 228 -4.17 10.47 -9.85
C ALA A 228 -4.58 10.15 -11.29
N THR A 229 -5.66 9.40 -11.49
CA THR A 229 -5.98 8.78 -12.79
C THR A 229 -7.28 9.28 -13.42
N LYS A 230 -8.25 9.74 -12.63
CA LYS A 230 -9.55 10.21 -13.15
C LYS A 230 -9.52 11.72 -13.44
N HIS A 231 -10.16 12.16 -14.51
CA HIS A 231 -10.34 13.58 -14.79
C HIS A 231 -11.31 14.22 -13.79
N ASN A 232 -11.00 15.44 -13.33
CA ASN A 232 -11.82 16.24 -12.40
C ASN A 232 -12.17 15.53 -11.07
N TYR A 233 -11.38 14.54 -10.65
CA TYR A 233 -11.53 13.90 -9.36
C TYR A 233 -10.82 14.71 -8.28
N MET A 234 -11.49 14.94 -7.14
CA MET A 234 -10.96 15.72 -6.03
C MET A 234 -11.01 14.91 -4.75
N VAL A 235 -9.96 15.03 -3.94
CA VAL A 235 -9.85 14.38 -2.62
C VAL A 235 -9.62 15.41 -1.53
N ALA A 236 -10.02 15.10 -0.30
CA ALA A 236 -9.97 16.02 0.84
C ALA A 236 -8.55 16.55 1.11
N GLU A 237 -7.52 15.69 0.99
CA GLU A 237 -6.10 16.05 1.13
C GLU A 237 -5.71 17.25 0.25
N ILE A 238 -6.16 17.26 -1.01
CA ILE A 238 -5.83 18.30 -1.99
C ILE A 238 -6.63 19.60 -1.74
N LEU A 239 -7.85 19.49 -1.24
CA LEU A 239 -8.66 20.68 -0.91
C LEU A 239 -8.05 21.47 0.25
N LEU A 240 -7.48 20.78 1.24
CA LEU A 240 -6.84 21.41 2.40
C LEU A 240 -5.54 22.14 2.03
N THR A 241 -4.75 21.60 1.10
CA THR A 241 -3.50 22.24 0.65
C THR A 241 -3.74 23.48 -0.22
N ARG A 242 -4.91 23.62 -0.86
CA ARG A 242 -5.28 24.80 -1.65
C ARG A 242 -5.81 25.98 -0.82
N GLN A 243 -6.20 25.75 0.44
CA GLN A 243 -6.77 26.80 1.30
C GLN A 243 -5.77 27.39 2.29
N VAL A 244 -4.52 26.93 2.31
CA VAL A 244 -3.47 27.47 3.19
C VAL A 244 -2.49 28.30 2.37
N VAL A 245 -2.93 29.51 2.02
CA VAL A 245 -2.04 30.65 1.82
C VAL A 245 -2.43 31.63 2.92
N PHE A 246 -1.66 31.65 4.01
CA PHE A 246 -1.72 32.73 4.99
C PHE A 246 -0.89 33.91 4.49
#